data_AF-A0A6I2X7M8-F1
#
_entry.id   AF-A0A6I2X7M8-F1
#
_cell.length_a   1.000
_cell.length_b   1.000
_cell.length_c   1.000
_cell.angle_alpha   90.00
_cell.angle_beta   90.00
_cell.angle_gamma   90.00
#
_symmetry.space_group_name_H-M   'P 1'
#
loop_
_entity.id
_entity.type
_entity.pdbx_description
1 polymer ?
#
loop_
_entity_poly.entity_id
_entity_poly.type
_entity_poly.pdbx_seq_one_letter_code
_entity_poly.pdbx_strand_id
1 'polypeptide(L)' 'MSEMFKAPKGTYDVIPPFSALWIAVKEALSQPLRDSGYGYIETPLFEDTALFVRGVGESTDVVSKEMYTFEDKGGRSLT' A
#
# COMPACT_ATOMS: atom_id res chain seq x y z
N MET A 1 -20.50 2.61 27.86
CA MET A 1 -20.85 2.19 26.48
C MET A 1 -19.55 1.92 25.77
N SER A 2 -19.36 0.73 25.21
CA SER A 2 -18.20 0.46 24.36
C SER A 2 -18.31 1.34 23.11
N GLU A 3 -17.30 2.15 22.83
CA GLU A 3 -17.24 2.85 21.55
C GLU A 3 -17.28 1.83 20.41
N MET A 4 -18.15 2.08 19.44
CA MET A 4 -18.22 1.27 18.24
C MET A 4 -17.00 1.61 17.37
N PHE A 5 -16.20 0.59 17.04
CA PHE A 5 -15.02 0.77 16.19
C PHE A 5 -15.43 1.37 14.83
N LYS A 6 -14.59 2.26 14.31
CA LYS A 6 -14.73 2.88 12.99
C LYS A 6 -13.42 2.77 12.23
N ALA A 7 -13.51 2.80 10.91
CA ALA A 7 -12.33 2.87 10.05
C ALA A 7 -11.48 4.11 10.42
N PRO A 8 -10.14 3.96 10.53
CA PRO A 8 -9.25 5.09 10.71
C PRO A 8 -9.45 6.16 9.62
N LYS A 9 -9.31 7.44 9.99
CA LYS A 9 -9.41 8.54 9.04
C LYS A 9 -8.42 8.35 7.89
N GLY A 10 -8.91 8.46 6.65
CA GLY A 10 -8.11 8.26 5.44
C GLY A 10 -8.16 6.84 4.87
N THR A 11 -8.78 5.89 5.58
CA THR A 11 -9.03 4.52 5.09
C THR A 11 -10.51 4.36 4.71
N TYR A 12 -10.80 3.41 3.82
CA TYR A 12 -12.16 3.12 3.38
C TYR A 12 -12.29 1.65 2.97
N ASP A 13 -13.49 1.09 3.17
CA ASP A 13 -13.82 -0.27 2.74
C ASP A 13 -14.26 -0.27 1.28
N VAL A 14 -13.67 -1.15 0.47
CA VAL A 14 -14.07 -1.36 -0.93
C VAL A 14 -15.08 -2.51 -0.99
N ILE A 15 -16.36 -2.17 -0.94
CA ILE A 15 -17.47 -3.14 -0.82
C ILE A 15 -18.52 -2.99 -1.95
N PRO A 16 -19.38 -4.00 -2.19
CA PRO A 16 -20.43 -3.89 -3.19
C PRO A 16 -21.41 -2.74 -2.89
N PRO A 17 -21.93 -2.04 -3.91
CA PRO A 17 -21.65 -2.25 -5.34
C PRO A 17 -20.37 -1.56 -5.85
N PHE A 18 -19.72 -0.71 -5.05
CA PHE A 18 -18.53 0.07 -5.45
C PHE A 18 -17.35 -0.81 -5.87
N SER A 19 -17.17 -1.96 -5.21
CA SER A 19 -16.11 -2.92 -5.55
C SER A 19 -16.16 -3.41 -7.01
N ALA A 20 -17.33 -3.41 -7.66
CA ALA A 20 -17.45 -3.78 -9.07
C ALA A 20 -16.70 -2.80 -9.99
N LEU A 21 -16.81 -1.49 -9.71
CA LEU A 21 -16.05 -0.47 -10.44
C LEU A 21 -14.55 -0.60 -10.16
N TRP A 22 -14.18 -0.86 -8.91
CA TRP A 22 -12.78 -1.05 -8.52
C TRP A 22 -12.10 -2.20 -9.30
N ILE A 23 -12.79 -3.34 -9.43
CA ILE A 23 -12.33 -4.48 -10.22
C ILE A 23 -12.25 -4.11 -11.71
N ALA A 24 -13.28 -3.45 -12.26
CA ALA A 24 -13.30 -3.06 -13.67
C ALA A 24 -12.10 -2.17 -14.05
N VAL A 25 -11.73 -1.21 -13.20
CA VAL A 25 -10.56 -0.36 -13.41
C VAL A 25 -9.26 -1.16 -13.36
N LYS A 26 -9.10 -2.05 -12.36
CA LYS A 26 -7.91 -2.92 -12.25
C LYS A 26 -7.73 -3.80 -13.49
N GLU A 27 -8.81 -4.38 -14.00
CA GLU A 27 -8.76 -5.21 -15.21
C GLU A 27 -8.42 -4.39 -16.45
N ALA A 28 -9.04 -3.21 -16.62
CA ALA A 28 -8.74 -2.32 -17.74
C ALA A 28 -7.26 -1.90 -17.79
N LEU A 29 -6.62 -1.70 -16.64
CA LEU A 29 -5.20 -1.37 -16.54
C LEU A 29 -4.27 -2.59 -16.75
N SER A 30 -4.66 -3.76 -16.23
CA SER A 30 -3.79 -4.94 -16.22
C SER A 30 -3.86 -5.76 -17.52
N GLN A 31 -4.99 -5.74 -18.24
CA GLN A 31 -5.16 -6.52 -19.47
C GLN A 31 -4.11 -6.20 -20.56
N PRO A 32 -3.85 -4.91 -20.93
CA PRO A 32 -2.87 -4.60 -21.97
C PRO A 32 -1.42 -5.02 -21.59
N LEU A 33 -1.10 -4.98 -20.29
CA LEU A 33 0.20 -5.41 -19.78
C LEU A 33 0.37 -6.92 -19.94
N ARG A 34 -0.66 -7.70 -19.60
CA ARG A 34 -0.66 -9.15 -19.83
C ARG A 34 -0.53 -9.50 -21.31
N ASP A 35 -1.28 -8.81 -22.17
CA ASP A 35 -1.22 -9.01 -23.62
C ASP A 35 0.16 -8.68 -24.22
N SER A 36 0.91 -7.81 -23.54
CA SER A 36 2.29 -7.47 -23.89
C SER A 36 3.35 -8.39 -23.27
N GLY A 37 2.94 -9.46 -22.58
CA GLY A 37 3.83 -10.47 -22.00
C GLY A 37 4.34 -10.17 -20.58
N TYR A 38 3.82 -9.13 -19.92
CA TYR A 38 4.19 -8.84 -18.53
C TYR A 38 3.44 -9.78 -17.57
N GLY A 39 4.20 -10.32 -16.61
CA GLY A 39 3.65 -11.14 -15.52
C GLY A 39 3.23 -10.29 -14.33
N TYR A 40 2.23 -10.76 -13.59
CA TYR A 40 1.86 -10.17 -12.31
C TYR A 40 2.92 -10.50 -11.24
N ILE A 41 3.28 -9.50 -10.44
CA ILE A 41 4.08 -9.64 -9.22
C ILE A 41 3.39 -8.88 -8.09
N GLU A 42 3.37 -9.48 -6.90
CA GLU A 42 2.91 -8.85 -5.67
C GLU A 42 4.08 -8.87 -4.67
N THR A 43 4.48 -7.71 -4.20
CA THR A 43 5.51 -7.55 -3.17
C THR A 43 4.87 -7.44 -1.79
N PRO A 44 5.62 -7.69 -0.71
CA PRO A 44 5.16 -7.39 0.64
C PRO A 44 4.63 -5.95 0.78
N LEU A 45 3.64 -5.75 1.66
CA LEU A 45 3.06 -4.42 1.92
C LEU A 45 3.99 -3.51 2.71
N PHE A 46 4.93 -4.09 3.45
CA PHE A 46 5.94 -3.37 4.22
C PHE A 46 7.31 -3.99 3.94
N GLU A 47 8.34 -3.17 4.01
CA GLU A 47 9.74 -3.55 3.81
C GLU A 47 10.62 -2.90 4.89
N ASP A 48 11.90 -3.25 4.92
CA ASP A 48 12.87 -2.55 5.77
C ASP A 48 12.88 -1.05 5.42
N THR A 49 12.76 -0.18 6.42
CA THR A 49 12.75 1.28 6.23
C THR A 49 13.96 1.77 5.42
N ALA A 50 15.12 1.14 5.57
CA ALA A 50 16.33 1.49 4.83
C ALA A 50 16.20 1.31 3.30
N LEU A 51 15.32 0.41 2.83
CA LEU A 51 15.05 0.20 1.41
C LEU A 51 14.53 1.50 0.76
N PHE A 52 13.59 2.17 1.40
CA PHE A 52 12.96 3.39 0.90
C PHE A 52 13.84 4.63 1.09
N VAL A 53 14.50 4.74 2.25
CA VAL A 53 15.45 5.83 2.54
C VAL A 53 16.54 5.89 1.47
N ARG A 54 17.13 4.72 1.13
CA ARG A 54 18.16 4.63 0.09
C ARG A 54 17.61 4.85 -1.32
N GLY A 55 16.42 4.33 -1.62
CA GLY A 55 15.85 4.35 -2.97
C GLY A 55 15.26 5.70 -3.40
N VAL A 56 14.56 6.38 -2.49
CA VAL A 56 13.82 7.63 -2.77
C VAL A 56 14.62 8.87 -2.36
N GLY A 57 15.45 8.76 -1.33
CA GLY A 57 16.28 9.83 -0.81
C GLY A 57 15.70 10.47 0.47
N GLU A 58 16.57 10.67 1.46
CA GLU A 58 16.25 11.18 2.80
C GLU A 58 15.50 12.52 2.82
N SER A 59 15.76 13.39 1.85
CA SER A 59 15.21 14.75 1.82
C SER A 59 13.82 14.84 1.19
N THR A 60 13.23 13.71 0.77
CA THR A 60 11.89 13.71 0.18
C THR A 60 10.82 13.82 1.26
N ASP A 61 9.69 14.46 0.93
CA ASP A 61 8.56 14.53 1.86
C ASP A 61 8.04 13.14 2.22
N VAL A 62 8.10 12.19 1.27
CA VAL A 62 7.75 10.78 1.49
C VAL A 62 8.53 10.21 2.68
N VAL A 63 9.86 10.27 2.61
CA VAL A 63 10.75 9.70 3.65
C VAL A 63 10.67 10.50 4.95
N SER A 64 10.49 11.82 4.87
CA SER A 64 10.53 12.65 6.07
C SER A 64 9.22 12.70 6.87
N LYS A 65 8.05 12.54 6.24
CA LYS A 65 6.76 12.80 6.90
C LYS A 65 5.61 11.86 6.52
N GLU A 66 5.73 11.04 5.49
CA GLU A 66 4.60 10.26 4.97
C GLU A 66 4.74 8.74 5.17
N MET A 67 5.93 8.24 5.52
CA MET A 67 6.15 6.82 5.83
C MET A 67 5.47 6.40 7.14
N TYR A 68 4.73 5.29 7.07
CA TYR A 68 4.15 4.63 8.25
C TYR A 68 5.14 3.63 8.84
N THR A 69 6.15 4.14 9.55
CA THR A 69 7.20 3.30 10.15
C THR A 69 6.81 2.75 11.52
N PHE A 70 7.07 1.46 11.74
CA PHE A 70 6.86 0.78 13.00
C PHE A 70 7.98 -0.21 13.32
N GLU A 71 8.16 -0.50 14.61
CA GLU A 71 9.09 -1.53 15.08
C GLU A 71 8.37 -2.88 15.14
N ASP A 72 8.95 -3.90 14.51
CA ASP A 72 8.45 -5.25 14.61
C ASP A 72 8.88 -5.94 15.93
N LYS A 73 8.38 -7.16 16.18
CA LYS A 73 8.73 -7.89 17.43
C LYS A 73 10.21 -8.25 17.56
N GLY A 74 10.98 -8.16 16.47
CA GLY A 74 12.42 -8.42 16.44
C GLY A 74 13.27 -7.15 16.55
N GLY A 75 12.68 -5.98 16.78
CA GLY A 75 13.40 -4.71 16.84
C GLY A 75 13.78 -4.15 15.47
N ARG A 76 13.16 -4.61 14.39
CA ARG A 76 13.43 -4.12 13.02
C ARG A 76 12.50 -2.96 12.69
N SER A 77 13.04 -1.94 12.02
CA SER A 77 12.28 -0.82 11.49
C SER A 77 11.65 -1.21 10.16
N LEU A 78 10.33 -1.29 10.11
CA LEU A 78 9.54 -1.61 8.90
C LEU A 78 8.67 -0.42 8.52
N THR A 79 8.42 -0.24 7.22
CA THR A 79 7.48 0.76 6.72
C THR A 79 6.77 0.31 5.46
#